data_AF-A0A5T3RJ01-F1
#
_entry.id   AF-A0A5T3RJ01-F1
#
_cell.length_a   1.000
_cell.length_b   1.000
_cell.length_c   1.000
_cell.angle_alpha   90.00
_cell.angle_beta   90.00
_cell.angle_gamma   90.00
#
_symmetry.space_group_name_H-M   'P 1'
#
loop_
_entity.id
_entity.type
_entity.pdbx_description
1 polymer ?
#
loop_
_entity_poly.entity_id
_entity_poly.type
_entity_poly.pdbx_seq_one_letter_code
_entity_poly.pdbx_strand_id
1 'polypeptide(L)' 'MQVKKKRNYNRLKLVYTKYVFYCAYYCPILFPRWLVNEVNSRHEETGSLNNYINNDNPKFVSFLNGEFN' A
#
# COMPACT_ATOMS: atom_id res chain seq x y z
N MET A 1 -27.76 -5.88 -1.51
CA MET A 1 -27.06 -4.69 -2.06
C MET A 1 -25.73 -4.37 -1.36
N GLN A 2 -25.46 -4.88 -0.14
CA GLN A 2 -24.24 -4.57 0.63
C GLN A 2 -22.95 -5.28 0.15
N VAL A 3 -23.04 -6.51 -0.37
CA VAL A 3 -21.85 -7.29 -0.82
C VAL A 3 -21.17 -6.67 -2.05
N LYS A 4 -21.94 -6.13 -3.00
CA LYS A 4 -21.40 -5.46 -4.20
C LYS A 4 -20.65 -4.17 -3.84
N LYS A 5 -21.17 -3.37 -2.90
CA LYS A 5 -20.49 -2.15 -2.41
C LYS A 5 -19.16 -2.47 -1.73
N LYS A 6 -19.12 -3.52 -0.90
CA LYS A 6 -17.89 -3.99 -0.23
C LYS A 6 -16.81 -4.44 -1.23
N ARG A 7 -17.20 -5.13 -2.31
CA ARG A 7 -16.26 -5.57 -3.36
C ARG A 7 -15.66 -4.41 -4.14
N ASN A 8 -16.45 -3.39 -4.46
CA ASN A 8 -15.97 -2.18 -5.14
C ASN A 8 -15.04 -1.34 -4.24
N TYR A 9 -15.39 -1.19 -2.95
CA TYR A 9 -14.54 -0.51 -1.97
C TYR A 9 -13.17 -1.20 -1.82
N ASN A 10 -13.16 -2.53 -1.72
CA ASN A 10 -11.91 -3.30 -1.66
C ASN A 10 -11.07 -3.14 -2.93
N ARG A 11 -11.70 -3.07 -4.11
CA ARG A 11 -10.99 -2.86 -5.38
C ARG A 11 -10.38 -1.46 -5.45
N LEU A 12 -11.11 -0.43 -5.04
CA LEU A 12 -10.61 0.94 -5.01
C LEU A 12 -9.45 1.10 -4.02
N LYS A 13 -9.59 0.52 -2.82
CA LYS A 13 -8.54 0.47 -1.80
C LYS A 13 -7.27 -0.19 -2.34
N LEU A 14 -7.41 -1.30 -3.07
CA LEU A 14 -6.30 -2.02 -3.70
C LEU A 14 -5.58 -1.14 -4.75
N VAL A 15 -6.31 -0.43 -5.62
CA VAL A 15 -5.68 0.50 -6.57
C VAL A 15 -4.93 1.62 -5.86
N TYR A 16 -5.52 2.18 -4.81
CA TYR A 16 -4.90 3.25 -4.02
C TYR A 16 -3.61 2.78 -3.32
N THR A 17 -3.65 1.60 -2.67
CA THR A 17 -2.46 0.97 -2.08
C THR A 17 -1.33 0.81 -3.10
N LYS A 18 -1.65 0.34 -4.31
CA LYS A 18 -0.68 0.19 -5.42
C LYS A 18 -0.01 1.52 -5.73
N TYR A 19 -0.81 2.57 -5.87
CA TYR A 19 -0.31 3.90 -6.19
C TYR A 19 0.64 4.43 -5.11
N VAL A 20 0.28 4.27 -3.83
CA VAL A 20 1.14 4.65 -2.71
C VAL A 20 2.46 3.87 -2.72
N PHE A 21 2.43 2.56 -2.97
CA PHE A 21 3.64 1.74 -3.07
C PHE A 21 4.57 2.21 -4.20
N TYR A 22 4.00 2.50 -5.38
CA TYR A 22 4.76 3.04 -6.50
C TYR A 22 5.36 4.42 -6.18
N CYS A 23 4.58 5.31 -5.57
CA CYS A 23 5.08 6.63 -5.18
C CYS A 23 6.16 6.55 -4.09
N ALA A 24 6.03 5.64 -3.12
CA ALA A 24 7.05 5.43 -2.09
C ALA A 24 8.36 4.86 -2.67
N TYR A 25 8.28 4.05 -3.73
CA TYR A 25 9.45 3.56 -4.44
C TYR A 25 10.16 4.67 -5.25
N TYR A 26 9.41 5.42 -6.07
CA TYR A 26 10.00 6.43 -6.97
C TYR A 26 10.28 7.78 -6.29
N CYS A 27 9.54 8.13 -5.25
CA CYS A 27 9.66 9.40 -4.53
C CYS A 27 9.83 9.17 -3.02
N PRO A 28 10.85 8.43 -2.58
CA PRO A 28 11.00 7.98 -1.19
C PRO A 28 11.09 9.14 -0.17
N ILE A 29 11.54 10.32 -0.61
CA ILE A 29 11.66 11.52 0.23
C ILE A 29 10.29 11.99 0.75
N LEU A 30 9.22 11.72 0.03
CA LEU A 30 7.86 12.14 0.39
C LEU A 30 7.15 11.18 1.37
N PHE A 31 7.79 10.05 1.70
CA PHE A 31 7.17 8.98 2.47
C PHE A 31 7.98 8.64 3.73
N PRO A 32 7.33 8.10 4.77
CA PRO A 32 8.04 7.63 5.95
C PRO A 32 9.10 6.57 5.61
N ARG A 33 10.26 6.64 6.27
CA ARG A 33 11.38 5.70 6.05
C ARG A 33 10.96 4.23 6.19
N TRP A 34 10.08 3.90 7.13
CA TRP A 34 9.61 2.53 7.32
C TRP A 34 8.84 2.02 6.10
N LEU A 35 8.05 2.88 5.45
CA LEU A 35 7.27 2.52 4.26
C LEU A 35 8.20 2.32 3.06
N VAL A 36 9.16 3.21 2.89
CA VAL A 36 10.19 3.09 1.85
C VAL A 36 10.99 1.79 2.01
N ASN A 37 11.41 1.46 3.23
CA ASN A 37 12.14 0.23 3.52
C ASN A 37 11.30 -1.02 3.21
N GLU A 38 10.02 -1.03 3.59
CA GLU A 38 9.11 -2.13 3.26
C GLU A 38 8.98 -2.26 1.73
N VAL A 39 8.74 -1.16 1.02
CA VAL A 39 8.60 -1.15 -0.44
C VAL A 39 9.86 -1.68 -1.14
N ASN A 40 11.04 -1.25 -0.71
CA ASN A 40 12.31 -1.69 -1.27
C ASN A 40 12.60 -3.17 -0.97
N SER A 41 12.46 -3.60 0.29
CA SER A 41 12.65 -4.99 0.68
C SER A 41 11.72 -5.93 -0.11
N ARG A 42 10.47 -5.52 -0.32
CA ARG A 42 9.51 -6.31 -1.10
C ARG A 42 9.81 -6.32 -2.59
N HIS A 43 10.31 -5.22 -3.14
CA HIS A 43 10.72 -5.17 -4.53
C HIS A 43 11.91 -6.11 -4.79
N GLU A 44 12.87 -6.15 -3.86
CA GLU A 44 14.00 -7.09 -3.88
C GLU A 44 13.55 -8.56 -3.77
N GLU A 45 12.57 -8.87 -2.92
CA GLU A 45 12.04 -10.24 -2.74
C GLU A 45 11.25 -10.77 -3.94
N THR A 46 10.41 -9.92 -4.56
CA THR A 46 9.43 -10.38 -5.58
C THR A 46 9.78 -9.97 -7.00
N GLY A 47 10.77 -9.10 -7.20
CA GLY A 47 11.13 -8.52 -8.49
C GLY A 47 10.04 -7.63 -9.10
N SER A 48 8.93 -7.36 -8.40
CA SER A 48 7.78 -6.63 -8.95
C SER A 48 6.95 -5.93 -7.89
N LEU A 49 6.82 -4.61 -8.01
CA LEU A 49 5.92 -3.79 -7.20
C LEU A 49 4.43 -4.14 -7.36
N ASN A 50 4.07 -4.89 -8.41
CA ASN A 50 2.69 -5.24 -8.72
C ASN A 50 2.15 -6.47 -7.97
N ASN A 51 3.05 -7.34 -7.49
CA ASN A 51 2.68 -8.66 -6.98
C ASN A 51 2.25 -8.67 -5.50
N TYR A 52 2.37 -7.55 -4.79
CA TYR A 52 2.04 -7.53 -3.37
C TYR A 52 1.29 -6.27 -2.94
N ILE A 53 -0.03 -6.38 -2.86
CA ILE A 53 -0.87 -5.49 -2.05
C ILE A 53 -1.44 -6.36 -0.94
N ASN A 54 -0.67 -6.50 0.13
CA ASN A 54 -1.19 -7.15 1.32
C ASN A 54 -1.57 -6.06 2.33
N ASN A 55 -2.87 -5.79 2.40
CA ASN A 55 -3.48 -4.87 3.36
C ASN A 55 -3.49 -5.43 4.80
N ASP A 56 -2.71 -6.49 5.07
CA ASP A 56 -2.63 -7.14 6.38
C ASP A 56 -1.63 -6.46 7.31
N ASN A 57 -0.76 -5.58 6.81
CA ASN A 57 0.11 -4.77 7.67
C ASN A 57 -0.72 -3.64 8.33
N PRO A 58 -0.96 -3.69 9.66
CA PRO A 58 -1.81 -2.72 10.33
C PRO A 58 -1.21 -1.30 10.31
N LYS A 59 0.12 -1.17 10.31
CA LYS A 59 0.79 0.15 10.18
C LYS A 59 0.52 0.76 8.81
N PHE A 60 0.52 -0.07 7.77
CA PHE A 60 0.22 0.36 6.42
C PHE A 60 -1.25 0.74 6.25
N VAL A 61 -2.17 -0.03 6.81
CA VAL A 61 -3.61 0.31 6.80
C VAL A 61 -3.88 1.62 7.55
N SER A 62 -3.27 1.80 8.71
CA SER A 62 -3.39 3.02 9.51
C SER A 62 -2.83 4.23 8.74
N PHE A 63 -1.66 4.08 8.11
CA PHE A 63 -1.10 5.09 7.20
C PHE A 63 -2.04 5.46 6.05
N LEU A 64 -2.63 4.47 5.35
CA LEU A 64 -3.60 4.74 4.28
C LEU A 64 -4.89 5.40 4.77
N ASN A 65 -5.26 5.19 6.03
CA ASN A 65 -6.39 5.85 6.68
C ASN A 65 -6.02 7.24 7.22
N GLY A 66 -4.76 7.67 7.13
CA GLY A 66 -4.29 8.95 7.67
C GLY A 66 -4.14 8.97 9.20
N GLU A 67 -4.10 7.80 9.83
CA GLU A 67 -3.91 7.63 11.27
C GLU A 67 -2.40 7.60 11.56
N PHE A 68 -1.84 8.75 11.93
CA PHE A 68 -0.44 8.90 12.33
C PHE A 68 -0.38 9.05 13.86
N ASN A 69 -0.41 7.91 14.57
CA ASN A 69 -0.02 7.86 15.98
C ASN A 69 1.50 7.81 16.13
#